data_AF-A0AAN9X8J1-F1
#
_entry.id   AF-A0AAN9X8J1-F1
#
_cell.length_a   1.000
_cell.length_b   1.000
_cell.length_c   1.000
_cell.angle_alpha   90.00
_cell.angle_beta   90.00
_cell.angle_gamma   90.00
#
_symmetry.space_group_name_H-M   'P 1'
#
loop_
_entity.id
_entity.type
_entity.pdbx_description
1 polymer ?
#
loop_
_entity_poly.entity_id
_entity_poly.type
_entity_poly.pdbx_seq_one_letter_code
_entity_poly.pdbx_strand_id
1 'polypeptide(L)'
;MCCKCLYQHYGLDPACQALEHSLRTVHLRFPKAFSIAKRLEIDYAPAMVGFEFKNGRSYPVFDGIVVCAEFKDVLLEAYAEEEERRQAEEKKRDETQALGRWYQLLSSIVTRQRLNNRYINNTLSSEMPTGGLCINYDESSASLSDRYEHNYMRIRFLVFDLN
;
A
#
# COMPACT_ATOMS: atom_id res chain seq x y z
N MET A 1 -31.46 -7.44 -8.64
CA MET A 1 -31.85 -8.72 -9.27
C MET A 1 -30.69 -9.08 -10.17
N CYS A 2 -29.79 -9.92 -9.68
CA CYS A 2 -28.66 -10.39 -10.46
C CYS A 2 -29.18 -11.02 -11.76
N CYS A 3 -28.51 -10.80 -12.90
CA CYS A 3 -28.76 -11.52 -14.15
C CYS A 3 -28.71 -13.06 -14.00
N LYS A 4 -28.30 -13.57 -12.82
CA LYS A 4 -28.39 -14.97 -12.43
C LYS A 4 -29.81 -15.56 -12.32
N CYS A 5 -30.89 -14.77 -12.29
CA CYS A 5 -32.24 -15.34 -12.12
C CYS A 5 -33.11 -15.38 -13.39
N LEU A 6 -32.79 -14.65 -14.46
CA LEU A 6 -33.74 -14.47 -15.55
C LEU A 6 -33.77 -15.59 -16.59
N TYR A 7 -32.80 -16.53 -16.58
CA TYR A 7 -32.74 -17.57 -17.61
C TYR A 7 -33.29 -18.94 -17.18
N GLN A 8 -33.48 -19.20 -15.89
CA GLN A 8 -33.84 -20.56 -15.42
C GLN A 8 -35.33 -20.78 -15.14
N HIS A 9 -36.18 -19.73 -15.17
CA HIS A 9 -37.56 -19.84 -14.68
C HIS A 9 -38.69 -19.30 -15.58
N TYR A 10 -38.39 -18.60 -16.69
CA TYR A 10 -39.45 -18.01 -17.51
C TYR A 10 -39.39 -18.56 -18.94
N GLY A 11 -40.36 -19.43 -19.25
CA GLY A 11 -40.79 -19.68 -20.62
C GLY A 11 -41.19 -18.35 -21.28
N LEU A 12 -40.92 -18.27 -22.58
CA LEU A 12 -41.11 -17.09 -23.42
C LEU A 12 -42.54 -16.55 -23.33
N ASP A 13 -42.71 -15.40 -22.67
CA ASP A 13 -43.92 -14.58 -22.73
C ASP A 13 -43.64 -13.36 -23.66
N PRO A 14 -44.46 -13.10 -24.70
CA PRO A 14 -44.16 -12.12 -25.73
C PRO A 14 -44.37 -10.64 -25.33
N ALA A 15 -44.50 -10.31 -24.04
CA ALA A 15 -44.70 -8.94 -23.55
C ALA A 15 -43.39 -8.19 -23.18
N CYS A 16 -42.22 -8.69 -23.60
CA CYS A 16 -40.90 -8.16 -23.24
C CYS A 16 -40.47 -6.88 -23.98
N GLN A 17 -41.40 -6.02 -24.38
CA GLN A 17 -41.07 -4.76 -25.07
C GLN A 17 -40.50 -3.68 -24.11
N ALA A 18 -40.36 -3.99 -22.81
CA ALA A 18 -39.73 -3.16 -21.79
C ALA A 18 -38.23 -3.47 -21.52
N LEU A 19 -37.61 -4.38 -22.28
CA LEU A 19 -36.29 -4.96 -21.94
C LEU A 19 -35.08 -4.35 -22.68
N GLU A 20 -35.19 -3.17 -23.30
CA GLU A 20 -34.03 -2.56 -23.98
C GLU A 20 -32.94 -2.08 -23.00
N HIS A 21 -33.28 -1.80 -21.74
CA HIS A 21 -32.29 -1.46 -20.71
C HIS A 21 -31.57 -2.69 -20.12
N SER A 22 -32.22 -3.85 -20.11
CA SER A 22 -31.75 -5.04 -19.36
C SER A 22 -30.66 -5.86 -20.08
N LEU A 23 -30.34 -5.59 -21.34
CA LEU A 23 -29.42 -6.42 -22.13
C LEU A 23 -27.99 -5.89 -22.20
N ARG A 24 -27.72 -4.70 -21.65
CA ARG A 24 -26.39 -4.10 -21.74
C ARG A 24 -25.52 -4.55 -20.57
N THR A 25 -24.67 -5.52 -20.85
CA THR A 25 -23.65 -6.01 -19.92
C THR A 25 -22.27 -5.51 -20.38
N VAL A 26 -21.44 -5.05 -19.44
CA VAL A 26 -20.11 -4.48 -19.73
C VAL A 26 -19.04 -5.30 -19.01
N HIS A 27 -18.01 -5.68 -19.76
CA HIS A 27 -16.80 -6.28 -19.22
C HIS A 27 -15.81 -5.19 -18.80
N LEU A 28 -15.39 -5.22 -17.54
CA LEU A 28 -14.49 -4.26 -16.94
C LEU A 28 -13.20 -4.95 -16.49
N ARG A 29 -12.08 -4.53 -17.10
CA ARG A 29 -10.74 -5.10 -16.89
C ARG A 29 -9.86 -4.13 -16.11
N PHE A 30 -10.11 -4.04 -14.80
CA PHE A 30 -9.24 -3.32 -13.89
C PHE A 30 -8.95 -4.14 -12.63
N PRO A 31 -7.76 -3.96 -12.01
CA PRO A 31 -7.39 -4.71 -10.83
C PRO A 31 -8.35 -4.41 -9.66
N LYS A 32 -8.52 -5.38 -8.76
CA LYS A 32 -9.34 -5.23 -7.55
C LYS A 32 -10.80 -4.83 -7.79
N ALA A 33 -11.32 -4.95 -9.01
CA ALA A 33 -12.71 -4.65 -9.36
C ALA A 33 -13.72 -5.39 -8.44
N PHE A 34 -13.40 -6.63 -8.08
CA PHE A 34 -14.17 -7.46 -7.15
C PHE A 34 -14.41 -6.78 -5.79
N SER A 35 -13.35 -6.20 -5.20
CA SER A 35 -13.43 -5.56 -3.88
C SER A 35 -14.29 -4.30 -3.93
N ILE A 36 -14.19 -3.54 -5.01
CA ILE A 36 -14.95 -2.30 -5.19
C ILE A 36 -16.42 -2.62 -5.45
N ALA A 37 -16.73 -3.57 -6.34
CA ALA A 37 -18.10 -3.99 -6.61
C ALA A 37 -18.77 -4.58 -5.35
N LYS A 38 -18.03 -5.35 -4.56
CA LYS A 38 -18.51 -5.88 -3.27
C LYS A 38 -18.78 -4.76 -2.25
N ARG A 39 -17.92 -3.75 -2.17
CA ARG A 39 -18.09 -2.58 -1.28
C ARG A 39 -19.32 -1.75 -1.64
N LEU A 40 -19.64 -1.67 -2.93
CA LEU A 40 -20.81 -0.95 -3.44
C LEU A 40 -22.09 -1.80 -3.50
N GLU A 41 -22.01 -3.08 -3.09
CA GLU A 41 -23.13 -4.04 -3.13
C GLU A 41 -23.77 -4.21 -4.53
N ILE A 42 -22.96 -4.06 -5.58
CA ILE A 42 -23.39 -4.23 -6.97
C ILE A 42 -23.33 -5.71 -7.36
N ASP A 43 -24.38 -6.20 -8.01
CA ASP A 43 -24.41 -7.54 -8.59
C ASP A 43 -23.34 -7.66 -9.71
N TYR A 44 -22.38 -8.57 -9.54
CA TYR A 44 -21.32 -8.82 -10.53
C TYR A 44 -21.06 -10.31 -10.76
N ALA A 45 -20.43 -10.64 -11.90
CA ALA A 45 -19.89 -11.96 -12.17
C ALA A 45 -18.40 -11.89 -12.53
N PRO A 46 -17.56 -12.83 -12.07
CA PRO A 46 -16.18 -12.94 -12.54
C PRO A 46 -16.14 -13.23 -14.05
N ALA A 47 -15.30 -12.52 -14.80
CA ALA A 47 -15.18 -12.70 -16.24
C ALA A 47 -14.14 -13.79 -16.57
N MET A 48 -14.58 -14.99 -16.97
CA MET A 48 -13.69 -16.02 -17.50
C MET A 48 -13.33 -15.66 -18.95
N VAL A 49 -12.06 -15.36 -19.19
CA VAL A 49 -11.58 -14.91 -20.52
C VAL A 49 -10.89 -16.01 -21.31
N GLY A 50 -10.54 -17.11 -20.67
CA GLY A 50 -9.90 -18.24 -21.34
C GLY A 50 -9.45 -19.33 -20.40
N PHE A 51 -8.53 -20.15 -20.88
CA PHE A 51 -7.95 -21.25 -20.16
C PHE A 51 -6.42 -21.24 -20.29
N GLU A 52 -5.72 -21.47 -19.19
CA GLU A 52 -4.28 -21.64 -19.14
C GLU A 52 -3.95 -23.12 -18.93
N PHE A 53 -3.08 -23.67 -19.78
CA PHE A 53 -2.66 -25.06 -19.66
C PHE A 53 -1.34 -25.13 -18.87
N LYS A 54 -1.39 -25.75 -17.69
CA LYS A 54 -0.22 -25.98 -16.83
C LYS A 54 -0.18 -27.45 -16.40
N ASN A 55 0.98 -28.09 -16.52
CA ASN A 55 1.21 -29.49 -16.12
C ASN A 55 0.18 -30.47 -16.74
N GLY A 56 -0.19 -30.27 -18.00
CA GLY A 56 -1.16 -31.13 -18.70
C GLY A 56 -2.61 -30.98 -18.24
N ARG A 57 -2.93 -29.97 -17.41
CA ARG A 57 -4.30 -29.64 -16.97
C ARG A 57 -4.68 -28.23 -17.41
N SER A 58 -5.98 -28.02 -17.65
CA SER A 58 -6.57 -26.73 -18.02
C SER A 58 -7.09 -26.01 -16.78
N TYR A 59 -6.70 -24.75 -16.59
CA TYR A 59 -7.17 -23.88 -15.51
C TYR A 59 -7.92 -22.68 -16.10
N PRO A 60 -9.11 -22.33 -15.61
CA PRO A 60 -9.82 -21.15 -16.09
C PRO A 60 -9.08 -19.86 -15.69
N VAL A 61 -8.91 -18.95 -16.65
CA VAL A 61 -8.32 -17.63 -16.44
C VAL A 61 -9.44 -16.62 -16.30
N PHE A 62 -9.45 -15.92 -15.18
CA PHE A 62 -10.38 -14.82 -14.92
C PHE A 62 -9.67 -13.49 -15.07
N ASP A 63 -10.29 -12.57 -15.81
CA ASP A 63 -9.76 -11.22 -16.00
C ASP A 63 -10.89 -10.21 -15.84
N GLY A 64 -10.92 -9.55 -14.69
CA GLY A 64 -11.91 -8.52 -14.37
C GLY A 64 -13.31 -9.06 -14.05
N ILE A 65 -14.30 -8.17 -14.15
CA ILE A 65 -15.69 -8.48 -13.81
C ILE A 65 -16.66 -8.06 -14.90
N VAL A 66 -17.81 -8.71 -14.90
CA VAL A 66 -18.95 -8.41 -15.75
C VAL A 66 -20.05 -7.79 -14.90
N VAL A 67 -20.52 -6.61 -15.28
CA VAL A 67 -21.56 -5.83 -14.58
C VAL A 67 -22.62 -5.31 -15.54
N CYS A 68 -23.79 -4.93 -15.02
CA CYS A 68 -24.79 -4.22 -15.81
C CYS A 68 -24.27 -2.82 -16.18
N ALA A 69 -24.62 -2.33 -17.37
CA ALA A 69 -24.04 -1.12 -17.92
C ALA A 69 -24.35 0.16 -17.13
N GLU A 70 -25.46 0.20 -16.39
CA GLU A 70 -25.85 1.33 -15.55
C GLU A 70 -24.86 1.57 -14.40
N PHE A 71 -24.25 0.51 -13.91
CA PHE A 71 -23.28 0.56 -12.81
C PHE A 71 -21.84 0.79 -13.27
N LYS A 72 -21.62 0.86 -14.59
CA LYS A 72 -20.28 1.05 -15.17
C LYS A 72 -19.62 2.31 -14.62
N ASP A 73 -20.31 3.44 -14.71
CA ASP A 73 -19.73 4.75 -14.41
C ASP A 73 -19.49 4.90 -12.90
N VAL A 74 -20.42 4.41 -12.08
CA VAL A 74 -20.29 4.36 -10.61
C VAL A 74 -19.05 3.55 -10.21
N LEU A 75 -18.82 2.40 -10.86
CA LEU A 75 -17.70 1.55 -10.52
C LEU A 75 -16.36 2.13 -10.98
N LEU A 76 -16.33 2.84 -12.12
CA LEU A 76 -15.14 3.53 -12.62
C LEU A 76 -14.74 4.69 -11.70
N GLU A 77 -15.70 5.48 -11.25
CA GLU A 77 -15.46 6.58 -10.32
C GLU A 77 -14.92 6.05 -8.98
N ALA A 78 -15.59 5.05 -8.41
CA ALA A 78 -15.14 4.43 -7.17
C ALA A 78 -13.76 3.75 -7.29
N TYR A 79 -13.39 3.30 -8.50
CA TYR A 79 -12.05 2.79 -8.80
C TYR A 79 -11.01 3.91 -8.83
N ALA A 80 -11.31 5.05 -9.45
CA ALA A 80 -10.41 6.19 -9.49
C ALA A 80 -10.09 6.72 -8.08
N GLU A 81 -11.11 6.90 -7.24
CA GLU A 81 -10.97 7.33 -5.85
C GLU A 81 -10.12 6.34 -5.03
N GLU A 82 -10.38 5.04 -5.18
CA GLU A 82 -9.64 4.00 -4.46
C GLU A 82 -8.16 3.97 -4.87
N GLU A 83 -7.87 4.15 -6.15
CA GLU A 83 -6.50 4.18 -6.66
C GLU A 83 -5.75 5.43 -6.19
N GLU A 84 -6.40 6.60 -6.17
CA GLU A 84 -5.81 7.82 -5.59
C GLU A 84 -5.49 7.63 -4.11
N ARG A 85 -6.43 7.09 -3.33
CA ARG A 85 -6.21 6.80 -1.91
C ARG A 85 -5.02 5.86 -1.70
N ARG A 86 -4.95 4.79 -2.49
CA ARG A 86 -3.86 3.80 -2.42
C ARG A 86 -2.51 4.44 -2.73
N GLN A 87 -2.43 5.26 -3.77
CA GLN A 87 -1.20 5.97 -4.15
C GLN A 87 -0.77 6.94 -3.04
N ALA A 88 -1.70 7.66 -2.43
CA ALA A 88 -1.40 8.55 -1.31
C ALA A 88 -0.87 7.77 -0.07
N GLU A 89 -1.43 6.60 0.22
CA GLU A 89 -0.96 5.73 1.30
C GLU A 89 0.42 5.14 1.00
N GLU A 90 0.67 4.68 -0.22
CA GLU A 90 1.96 4.15 -0.66
C GLU A 90 3.05 5.22 -0.55
N LYS A 91 2.78 6.44 -1.03
CA LYS A 91 3.70 7.57 -0.88
C LYS A 91 4.03 7.87 0.58
N LYS A 92 3.03 7.88 1.48
CA LYS A 92 3.27 8.06 2.93
C LYS A 92 4.10 6.93 3.53
N ARG A 93 3.86 5.68 3.11
CA ARG A 93 4.65 4.52 3.55
C ARG A 93 6.10 4.64 3.07
N ASP A 94 6.32 5.06 1.84
CA ASP A 94 7.65 5.24 1.29
C ASP A 94 8.41 6.37 2.00
N GLU A 95 7.75 7.50 2.24
CA GLU A 95 8.31 8.63 2.99
C GLU A 95 8.73 8.21 4.41
N THR A 96 7.85 7.51 5.13
CA THR A 96 8.14 7.04 6.49
C THR A 96 9.25 5.99 6.53
N GLN A 97 9.30 5.07 5.55
CA GLN A 97 10.40 4.11 5.44
C GLN A 97 11.73 4.78 5.11
N ALA A 98 11.74 5.74 4.19
CA ALA A 98 12.92 6.51 3.86
C ALA A 98 13.45 7.23 5.10
N LEU A 99 12.58 7.94 5.83
CA LEU A 99 12.94 8.62 7.08
C LEU A 99 13.50 7.66 8.14
N GLY A 100 12.88 6.50 8.32
CA GLY A 100 13.39 5.47 9.23
C GLY A 100 14.78 4.97 8.85
N ARG A 101 15.03 4.72 7.57
CA ARG A 101 16.35 4.31 7.04
C ARG A 101 17.40 5.41 7.22
N TRP A 102 17.05 6.66 6.94
CA TRP A 102 17.93 7.82 7.16
C TRP A 102 18.30 7.99 8.63
N TYR A 103 17.32 7.84 9.51
CA TYR A 103 17.55 7.90 10.95
C TYR A 103 18.50 6.79 11.43
N GLN A 104 18.29 5.56 10.96
CA GLN A 104 19.15 4.43 11.28
C GLN A 104 20.60 4.67 10.81
N LEU A 105 20.77 5.20 9.59
CA LEU A 105 22.08 5.55 9.05
C LEU A 105 22.77 6.59 9.93
N LEU A 106 22.11 7.71 10.23
CA LEU A 106 22.69 8.78 11.04
C LEU A 106 23.00 8.31 12.47
N SER A 107 22.10 7.54 13.08
CA SER A 107 22.31 6.94 14.40
C SER A 107 23.54 6.02 14.43
N SER A 108 23.76 5.26 13.35
CA SER A 108 24.94 4.40 13.22
C SER A 108 26.23 5.20 13.14
N ILE A 109 26.23 6.33 12.42
CA ILE A 109 27.39 7.24 12.29
C ILE A 109 27.72 7.85 13.66
N VAL A 110 26.73 8.40 14.35
CA VAL A 110 26.91 9.00 15.68
C VAL A 110 27.43 7.97 16.68
N THR A 111 26.90 6.75 16.64
CA THR A 111 27.34 5.66 17.52
C THR A 111 28.80 5.29 17.27
N ARG A 112 29.21 5.14 16.00
CA ARG A 112 30.60 4.86 15.63
C ARG A 112 31.54 5.98 16.08
N GLN A 113 31.14 7.24 15.91
CA GLN A 113 31.94 8.38 16.35
C GLN A 113 32.13 8.39 17.88
N ARG A 114 31.07 8.12 18.65
CA ARG A 114 31.15 8.00 20.11
C ARG A 114 32.09 6.88 20.55
N LEU A 115 32.05 5.72 19.89
CA LEU A 115 32.97 4.61 20.17
C LEU A 115 34.42 4.98 19.83
N ASN A 116 34.66 5.62 18.69
CA ASN A 116 35.99 6.08 18.28
C ASN A 116 36.59 7.04 19.31
N ASN A 117 35.81 8.00 19.79
CA ASN A 117 36.25 8.97 20.80
C ASN A 117 36.61 8.31 22.14
N ARG A 118 35.87 7.28 22.56
CA ARG A 118 36.08 6.63 23.86
C ARG A 118 37.22 5.63 23.88
N TYR A 119 37.42 4.89 22.78
CA TYR A 119 38.33 3.75 22.77
C TYR A 119 39.54 3.96 21.86
N ILE A 120 39.37 4.56 20.67
CA ILE A 120 40.46 4.68 19.69
C ILE A 120 41.33 5.91 20.00
N ASN A 121 40.73 7.04 20.35
CA ASN A 121 41.49 8.25 20.72
C ASN A 121 42.15 8.13 22.10
N ASN A 122 41.57 7.33 23.00
CA ASN A 122 42.13 7.12 24.34
C ASN A 122 43.31 6.12 24.31
N THR A 123 43.32 5.15 23.38
CA THR A 123 44.50 4.29 23.15
C THR A 123 45.68 5.06 22.55
N LEU A 124 45.43 6.17 21.85
CA LEU A 124 46.48 7.07 21.36
C LEU A 124 47.02 8.01 22.45
N SER A 125 46.43 8.02 23.65
CA SER A 125 46.84 8.90 24.76
C SER A 125 47.97 8.31 25.62
N SER A 126 48.47 7.10 25.31
CA SER A 126 49.62 6.50 26.00
C SER A 126 50.98 6.88 25.37
N GLU A 127 51.00 7.59 24.24
CA GLU A 127 52.24 8.12 23.63
C GLU A 127 52.00 9.57 23.15
N MET A 128 52.86 10.51 23.56
CA MET A 128 52.65 11.99 23.52
C MET A 128 52.89 12.65 22.12
N PRO A 129 52.87 14.00 21.97
CA PRO A 129 51.78 14.82 21.43
C PRO A 129 52.10 15.49 20.07
N THR A 130 51.10 15.93 19.29
CA THR A 130 51.05 17.25 18.59
C THR A 130 49.86 17.38 17.61
N GLY A 131 49.06 18.45 17.80
CA GLY A 131 48.46 19.23 16.71
C GLY A 131 47.06 18.86 16.19
N GLY A 132 46.04 19.63 16.65
CA GLY A 132 44.83 20.10 15.92
C GLY A 132 43.91 19.04 15.29
N LEU A 133 42.58 19.01 15.48
CA LEU A 133 41.60 20.09 15.57
C LEU A 133 40.33 19.50 16.22
N CYS A 134 39.86 20.07 17.33
CA CYS A 134 38.54 19.77 17.86
C CYS A 134 37.52 20.74 17.25
N ILE A 135 36.58 20.20 16.48
CA ILE A 135 35.41 20.96 16.04
C ILE A 135 34.43 20.95 17.20
N ASN A 136 34.34 22.08 17.91
CA ASN A 136 33.30 22.32 18.90
C ASN A 136 31.98 22.56 18.16
N TYR A 137 30.97 21.75 18.44
CA TYR A 137 29.58 22.09 18.13
C TYR A 137 28.95 22.63 19.41
N ASP A 138 28.74 23.94 19.43
CA ASP A 138 28.15 24.66 20.55
C ASP A 138 26.71 24.21 20.81
N GLU A 139 26.45 24.09 22.10
CA GLU A 139 25.22 23.73 22.77
C GLU A 139 24.26 24.92 22.75
N SER A 140 23.34 24.96 21.78
CA SER A 140 22.16 25.84 21.86
C SER A 140 21.03 25.41 20.93
N SER A 141 20.12 24.57 21.43
CA SER A 141 18.71 24.44 20.95
C SER A 141 17.90 23.46 21.81
N ALA A 142 17.91 23.66 23.12
CA ALA A 142 17.19 22.86 24.10
C ALA A 142 15.66 23.16 24.17
N SER A 143 14.96 23.35 23.05
CA SER A 143 13.50 23.60 23.11
C SER A 143 12.65 23.04 21.97
N LEU A 144 13.24 22.30 21.03
CA LEU A 144 12.49 21.61 19.98
C LEU A 144 12.39 20.08 20.20
N SER A 145 13.06 19.53 21.21
CA SER A 145 13.09 18.09 21.53
C SER A 145 11.81 17.55 22.15
N ASP A 146 11.14 18.33 23.00
CA ASP A 146 10.16 17.76 23.94
C ASP A 146 8.82 17.38 23.28
N ARG A 147 8.54 17.92 22.08
CA ARG A 147 7.36 17.51 21.29
C ARG A 147 7.60 16.31 20.37
N TYR A 148 8.86 15.96 20.11
CA TYR A 148 9.21 14.81 19.26
C TYR A 148 9.38 13.51 20.05
N GLU A 149 9.59 13.60 21.37
CA GLU A 149 9.86 12.45 22.23
C GLU A 149 8.61 11.60 22.52
N HIS A 150 7.44 12.22 22.55
CA HIS A 150 6.16 11.54 22.80
C HIS A 150 5.69 10.64 21.65
N ASN A 151 6.13 10.89 20.41
CA ASN A 151 5.87 9.98 19.28
C ASN A 151 6.98 8.92 19.10
N TYR A 152 8.19 9.18 19.63
CA TYR A 152 9.36 8.29 19.48
C TYR A 152 9.33 7.07 20.42
N MET A 153 8.78 7.21 21.63
CA MET A 153 8.64 6.08 22.57
C MET A 153 7.62 5.04 22.10
N ARG A 154 6.62 5.42 21.30
CA ARG A 154 5.58 4.49 20.82
C ARG A 154 6.06 3.62 19.64
N ILE A 155 7.01 4.12 18.86
CA ILE A 155 7.63 3.37 17.74
C ILE A 155 8.72 2.42 18.26
N ARG A 156 9.42 2.78 19.35
CA ARG A 156 10.45 1.94 19.95
C ARG A 156 9.91 0.62 20.53
N PHE A 157 8.65 0.60 20.97
CA PHE A 157 8.02 -0.63 21.47
C PHE A 157 7.64 -1.61 20.34
N LEU A 158 7.38 -1.14 19.12
CA LEU A 158 6.92 -2.02 18.03
C LEU A 158 8.04 -2.64 17.20
N VAL A 159 9.25 -2.06 17.21
CA VAL A 159 10.37 -2.56 16.40
C VAL A 159 11.17 -3.64 17.13
N PHE A 160 11.09 -3.74 18.46
CA PHE A 160 11.86 -4.71 19.25
C PHE A 160 11.14 -6.04 19.52
N ASP A 161 9.85 -6.18 19.21
CA ASP A 161 9.05 -7.41 19.44
C ASP A 161 8.83 -8.27 18.17
N LEU A 162 9.46 -7.94 17.04
CA LEU A 162 9.23 -8.65 15.76
C LEU A 162 10.48 -9.31 15.14
N ASN A 163 11.56 -9.52 15.90
CA ASN A 163 12.67 -10.36 15.44
C ASN A 163 13.39 -11.08 16.59
#